data_AF-A0A8T4TGE8-F1
#
_entry.id   AF-A0A8T4TGE8-F1
#
_cell.length_a   1.000
_cell.length_b   1.000
_cell.length_c   1.000
_cell.angle_alpha   90.00
_cell.angle_beta   90.00
_cell.angle_gamma   90.00
#
_symmetry.space_group_name_H-M   'P 1'
#
loop_
_entity.id
_entity.type
_entity.pdbx_description
1 polymer ?
#
loop_
_entity_poly.entity_id
_entity_poly.type
_entity_poly.pdbx_seq_one_letter_code
_entity_poly.pdbx_strand_id
1 'polypeptide(L)'
;MGRNYLWILIVFLVACAQTPLNTVPTANFSFSNESADSQETVNPCATILCSSDKVCVEGTCVCPQKTCNGKCVSANTCCSNSDCPQGQGCSDGTCVEKPLCKLGEDFIDGECQCDENHFYCGAQMRCIPRGKCCEHNECQRFERCVPWMAKSRLCVHDGEKKTCKLFTENGRDELFILNTSILRVNDEGYFADKSVSFNVSGEILTLQANVTLNHSNSTFYQEGIETLGGYCKPDEPEEEEDD
;
A
#
# COMPACT_ATOMS: atom_id res chain seq x y z
N MET A 1 -19.77 -6.15 -49.59
CA MET A 1 -20.15 -7.57 -49.43
C MET A 1 -19.44 -8.05 -48.18
N GLY A 2 -20.05 -7.97 -46.99
CA GLY A 2 -20.89 -9.02 -46.36
C GLY A 2 -19.95 -9.99 -45.59
N ARG A 3 -20.11 -10.37 -44.32
CA ARG A 3 -21.19 -10.45 -43.31
C ARG A 3 -20.49 -10.48 -41.92
N ASN A 4 -20.92 -9.71 -40.93
CA ASN A 4 -21.86 -10.09 -39.85
C ASN A 4 -21.58 -11.44 -39.15
N TYR A 5 -21.05 -11.41 -37.92
CA TYR A 5 -21.39 -12.32 -36.80
C TYR A 5 -21.17 -11.54 -35.49
N LEU A 6 -22.22 -11.10 -34.79
CA LEU A 6 -23.15 -11.85 -33.92
C LEU A 6 -22.65 -11.88 -32.45
N TRP A 7 -23.21 -10.91 -31.72
CA TRP A 7 -23.46 -10.84 -30.28
C TRP A 7 -23.52 -12.15 -29.49
N ILE A 8 -22.89 -12.17 -28.31
CA ILE A 8 -23.48 -12.79 -27.10
C ILE A 8 -23.19 -11.88 -25.89
N LEU A 9 -24.23 -11.16 -25.46
CA LEU A 9 -24.37 -10.52 -24.16
C LEU A 9 -24.78 -11.62 -23.15
N ILE A 10 -24.02 -11.83 -22.08
CA ILE A 10 -24.46 -12.63 -20.94
C ILE A 10 -24.83 -11.68 -19.81
N VAL A 11 -26.13 -11.50 -19.61
CA VAL A 11 -26.74 -10.77 -18.49
C VAL A 11 -27.01 -11.80 -17.38
N PHE A 12 -26.29 -11.69 -16.26
CA PHE A 12 -26.61 -12.45 -15.04
C PHE A 12 -27.67 -11.70 -14.23
N LEU A 13 -28.91 -12.17 -14.32
CA LEU A 13 -30.00 -11.79 -13.41
C LEU A 13 -29.84 -12.56 -12.10
N VAL A 14 -29.41 -11.87 -11.05
CA VAL A 14 -29.47 -12.39 -9.67
C VAL A 14 -30.90 -12.19 -9.16
N ALA A 15 -31.65 -13.28 -9.09
CA ALA A 15 -32.97 -13.31 -8.48
C ALA A 15 -32.83 -13.36 -6.95
N CYS A 16 -33.20 -12.28 -6.27
CA CYS A 16 -33.43 -12.30 -4.83
C CYS A 16 -34.75 -13.04 -4.56
N ALA A 17 -34.66 -14.28 -4.09
CA ALA A 17 -35.79 -15.01 -3.54
C ALA A 17 -36.21 -14.37 -2.21
N GLN A 18 -37.40 -13.76 -2.19
CA GLN A 18 -38.03 -13.30 -0.96
C GLN A 18 -38.67 -14.51 -0.27
N THR A 19 -38.23 -14.81 0.95
CA THR A 19 -38.87 -15.80 1.82
C THR A 19 -40.27 -15.32 2.23
N PRO A 20 -41.32 -16.14 2.10
CA PRO A 20 -42.65 -15.76 2.57
C PRO A 20 -42.69 -15.67 4.10
N LEU A 21 -43.18 -14.53 4.59
CA LEU A 21 -43.62 -14.34 5.97
C LEU A 21 -44.83 -15.25 6.26
N ASN A 22 -44.62 -16.29 7.05
CA ASN A 22 -45.71 -17.05 7.66
C ASN A 22 -46.35 -16.20 8.77
N THR A 23 -47.52 -15.64 8.50
CA THR A 23 -48.39 -15.09 9.53
C THR A 23 -49.18 -16.21 10.19
N VAL A 24 -48.95 -16.43 11.49
CA VAL A 24 -49.73 -17.36 12.31
C VAL A 24 -51.06 -16.70 12.67
N PRO A 25 -52.21 -17.41 12.57
CA PRO A 25 -53.52 -16.86 12.90
C PRO A 25 -53.68 -16.65 14.41
N THR A 26 -54.16 -15.45 14.75
CA THR A 26 -54.56 -15.02 16.10
C THR A 26 -55.79 -15.80 16.54
N ALA A 27 -55.61 -16.85 17.33
CA ALA A 27 -56.71 -17.47 18.07
C ALA A 27 -56.22 -17.96 19.43
N ASN A 28 -56.85 -17.41 20.47
CA ASN A 28 -56.86 -17.89 21.85
C ASN A 28 -55.54 -17.82 22.62
N PHE A 29 -55.15 -16.61 23.04
CA PHE A 29 -54.34 -16.46 24.24
C PHE A 29 -55.22 -15.92 25.37
N SER A 30 -55.51 -16.80 26.34
CA SER A 30 -56.21 -16.45 27.57
C SER A 30 -55.20 -15.84 28.53
N PHE A 31 -55.49 -14.64 29.03
CA PHE A 31 -54.66 -13.93 30.00
C PHE A 31 -54.87 -14.53 31.39
N SER A 32 -54.04 -15.50 31.75
CA SER A 32 -53.89 -15.91 33.15
C SER A 32 -52.93 -14.92 33.81
N ASN A 33 -53.51 -13.97 34.55
CA ASN A 33 -52.82 -13.18 35.56
C ASN A 33 -52.31 -14.12 36.66
N GLU A 34 -51.18 -14.77 36.42
CA GLU A 34 -50.39 -15.39 37.48
C GLU A 34 -49.20 -14.48 37.76
N SER A 35 -49.30 -13.84 38.92
CA SER A 35 -48.19 -13.58 39.82
C SER A 35 -47.01 -12.83 39.21
N ALA A 36 -46.92 -11.54 39.53
CA ALA A 36 -45.66 -10.83 39.60
C ALA A 36 -44.74 -11.55 40.59
N ASP A 37 -44.10 -12.63 40.12
CA ASP A 37 -42.84 -13.10 40.67
C ASP A 37 -41.87 -11.98 40.36
N SER A 38 -41.47 -11.28 41.42
CA SER A 38 -40.42 -10.30 41.36
C SER A 38 -39.19 -11.00 40.82
N GLN A 39 -38.95 -10.91 39.51
CA GLN A 39 -37.62 -11.12 38.96
C GLN A 39 -36.73 -10.10 39.65
N GLU A 40 -36.11 -10.59 40.73
CA GLU A 40 -34.98 -9.97 41.37
C GLU A 40 -34.05 -9.62 40.21
N THR A 41 -33.88 -8.33 39.97
CA THR A 41 -33.00 -7.83 38.93
C THR A 41 -31.59 -8.14 39.41
N VAL A 42 -31.16 -9.39 39.21
CA VAL A 42 -29.83 -9.86 39.55
C VAL A 42 -28.89 -9.01 38.71
N ASN A 43 -28.29 -8.01 39.34
CA ASN A 43 -27.31 -7.16 38.69
C ASN A 43 -26.11 -8.07 38.36
N PRO A 44 -25.88 -8.41 37.08
CA PRO A 44 -24.84 -9.35 36.69
C PRO A 44 -23.43 -8.81 36.96
N CYS A 45 -23.31 -7.52 37.29
CA CYS A 45 -22.07 -6.84 37.66
C CYS A 45 -21.84 -6.71 39.17
N ALA A 46 -22.75 -7.21 40.01
CA ALA A 46 -22.67 -7.03 41.47
C ALA A 46 -21.40 -7.65 42.11
N THR A 47 -20.85 -8.71 41.50
CA THR A 47 -19.68 -9.44 42.02
C THR A 47 -18.46 -9.33 41.10
N ILE A 48 -18.54 -8.54 40.02
CA ILE A 48 -17.49 -8.45 39.02
C ILE A 48 -16.68 -7.18 39.23
N LEU A 49 -15.42 -7.37 39.60
CA LEU A 49 -14.42 -6.31 39.72
C LEU A 49 -13.66 -6.18 38.40
N CYS A 50 -13.96 -5.14 37.63
CA CYS A 50 -13.21 -4.80 36.44
C CYS A 50 -11.93 -4.03 36.80
N SER A 51 -10.93 -4.10 35.91
CA SER A 51 -9.78 -3.19 35.98
C SER A 51 -10.25 -1.73 35.88
N SER A 52 -9.44 -0.80 36.39
CA SER A 52 -9.80 0.63 36.52
C SER A 52 -10.17 1.33 35.20
N ASP A 53 -9.81 0.74 34.07
CA ASP A 53 -10.06 1.23 32.71
C ASP A 53 -11.27 0.58 32.02
N LYS A 54 -11.95 -0.36 32.68
CA LYS A 54 -13.09 -1.12 32.14
C LYS A 54 -14.36 -0.92 32.96
N VAL A 55 -15.50 -1.06 32.29
CA VAL A 55 -16.82 -1.00 32.92
C VAL A 55 -17.50 -2.35 32.76
N CYS A 56 -18.16 -2.82 33.82
CA CYS A 56 -18.96 -4.03 33.72
C CYS A 56 -20.28 -3.71 33.01
N VAL A 57 -20.54 -4.41 31.93
CA VAL A 57 -21.80 -4.38 31.17
C VAL A 57 -22.27 -5.83 31.04
N GLU A 58 -23.48 -6.11 31.52
CA GLU A 58 -24.10 -7.45 31.45
C GLU A 58 -23.21 -8.59 31.97
N GLY A 59 -22.48 -8.34 33.06
CA GLY A 59 -21.60 -9.35 33.66
C GLY A 59 -20.26 -9.53 32.93
N THR A 60 -19.89 -8.62 32.03
CA THR A 60 -18.61 -8.66 31.31
C THR A 60 -17.88 -7.32 31.40
N CYS A 61 -16.57 -7.34 31.71
CA CYS A 61 -15.75 -6.14 31.72
C CYS A 61 -15.37 -5.72 30.30
N VAL A 62 -15.89 -4.58 29.85
CA VAL A 62 -15.66 -4.03 28.51
C VAL A 62 -14.98 -2.67 28.57
N CYS A 63 -14.28 -2.30 27.50
CA CYS A 63 -13.76 -0.95 27.37
C CYS A 63 -14.90 0.03 27.07
N PRO A 64 -15.01 1.16 27.78
CA PRO A 64 -16.14 2.09 27.64
C PRO A 64 -16.18 2.83 26.30
N GLN A 65 -15.07 2.83 25.55
CA GLN A 65 -14.94 3.55 24.28
C GLN A 65 -14.47 2.60 23.18
N LYS A 66 -13.17 2.28 23.18
CA LYS A 66 -12.53 1.45 22.15
C LYS A 66 -11.45 0.57 22.78
N THR A 67 -11.14 -0.55 22.13
CA THR A 67 -10.04 -1.44 22.52
C THR A 67 -9.01 -1.49 21.40
N CYS A 68 -7.73 -1.19 21.69
CA CYS A 68 -6.59 -1.46 20.81
C CYS A 68 -5.65 -2.46 21.49
N ASN A 69 -5.29 -3.56 20.83
CA ASN A 69 -4.33 -4.54 21.35
C ASN A 69 -4.61 -4.96 22.81
N GLY A 70 -5.89 -5.14 23.16
CA GLY A 70 -6.34 -5.54 24.51
C GLY A 70 -6.38 -4.43 25.56
N LYS A 71 -6.03 -3.18 25.22
CA LYS A 71 -6.08 -2.01 26.12
C LYS A 71 -7.25 -1.09 25.77
N CYS A 72 -7.87 -0.49 26.78
CA CYS A 72 -8.89 0.52 26.57
C CYS A 72 -8.27 1.86 26.17
N VAL A 73 -8.74 2.43 25.07
CA VAL A 73 -8.25 3.72 24.53
C VAL A 73 -9.42 4.68 24.27
N SER A 74 -9.10 5.96 24.04
CA SER A 74 -10.10 6.95 23.65
C SER A 74 -10.67 6.68 22.26
N ALA A 75 -11.88 7.17 21.97
CA ALA A 75 -12.52 6.98 20.66
C ALA A 75 -11.70 7.60 19.50
N ASN A 76 -10.94 8.67 19.78
CA ASN A 76 -10.12 9.36 18.78
C ASN A 76 -8.74 8.72 18.60
N THR A 77 -8.40 7.70 19.40
CA THR A 77 -7.14 6.96 19.28
C THR A 77 -7.22 5.97 18.12
N CYS A 78 -6.34 6.10 17.16
CA CYS A 78 -6.21 5.11 16.10
C CYS A 78 -5.53 3.84 16.66
N CYS A 79 -5.96 2.66 16.21
CA CYS A 79 -5.31 1.38 16.50
C CYS A 79 -4.51 0.88 15.30
N SER A 80 -4.88 1.33 14.10
CA SER A 80 -4.29 0.89 12.85
C SER A 80 -4.49 1.96 11.78
N ASN A 81 -3.79 1.83 10.65
CA ASN A 81 -3.90 2.77 9.53
C ASN A 81 -5.32 2.89 8.96
N SER A 82 -6.16 1.86 9.08
CA SER A 82 -7.55 1.94 8.61
C SER A 82 -8.43 2.86 9.44
N ASP A 83 -7.97 3.25 10.64
CA ASP A 83 -8.68 4.21 11.49
C ASP A 83 -8.41 5.66 11.09
N CYS A 84 -7.49 5.91 10.15
CA CYS A 84 -7.06 7.25 9.76
C CYS A 84 -7.63 7.68 8.40
N PRO A 85 -7.81 9.00 8.18
CA PRO A 85 -8.18 9.54 6.88
C PRO A 85 -7.19 9.15 5.77
N GLN A 86 -7.62 9.28 4.50
CA GLN A 86 -6.70 9.10 3.38
C GLN A 86 -5.48 10.00 3.49
N GLY A 87 -4.29 9.45 3.16
CA GLY A 87 -3.01 10.14 3.29
C GLY A 87 -2.41 10.14 4.70
N GLN A 88 -3.12 9.60 5.70
CA GLN A 88 -2.64 9.51 7.09
C GLN A 88 -2.48 8.05 7.54
N GLY A 89 -1.54 7.82 8.44
CA GLY A 89 -1.29 6.54 9.09
C GLY A 89 -1.35 6.67 10.60
N CYS A 90 -1.58 5.55 11.27
CA CYS A 90 -1.63 5.52 12.72
C CYS A 90 -0.21 5.38 13.29
N SER A 91 0.20 6.35 14.12
CA SER A 91 1.46 6.32 14.85
C SER A 91 1.20 6.73 16.30
N ASP A 92 1.60 5.87 17.24
CA ASP A 92 1.40 6.08 18.69
C ASP A 92 -0.03 6.50 19.06
N GLY A 93 -1.02 5.89 18.41
CA GLY A 93 -2.43 6.16 18.67
C GLY A 93 -2.96 7.46 18.09
N THR A 94 -2.17 8.16 17.27
CA THR A 94 -2.55 9.42 16.58
C THR A 94 -2.42 9.25 15.07
N CYS A 95 -3.37 9.81 14.33
CA CYS A 95 -3.24 9.87 12.87
C CYS A 95 -2.25 10.97 12.47
N VAL A 96 -1.20 10.56 11.77
CA VAL A 96 -0.13 11.42 11.26
C VAL A 96 -0.08 11.34 9.74
N GLU A 97 0.44 12.37 9.06
CA GLU A 97 0.70 12.28 7.62
C GLU A 97 1.67 11.12 7.33
N LYS A 98 1.34 10.29 6.33
CA LYS A 98 2.23 9.19 5.95
C LYS A 98 3.47 9.78 5.25
N PRO A 99 4.68 9.41 5.66
CA PRO A 99 5.86 9.65 4.84
C PRO A 99 5.75 8.85 3.53
N LEU A 100 6.49 9.31 2.51
CA LEU A 100 6.68 8.53 1.29
C LEU A 100 7.64 7.37 1.56
N CYS A 101 7.08 6.16 1.69
CA CYS A 101 7.87 4.95 1.84
C CYS A 101 8.54 4.54 0.51
N LYS A 102 9.72 3.92 0.59
CA LYS A 102 10.46 3.49 -0.60
C LYS A 102 9.72 2.36 -1.31
N LEU A 103 10.12 2.11 -2.56
CA LEU A 103 9.55 1.02 -3.34
C LEU A 103 9.70 -0.33 -2.60
N GLY A 104 8.59 -1.05 -2.42
CA GLY A 104 8.54 -2.32 -1.68
C GLY A 104 8.33 -2.17 -0.17
N GLU A 105 8.12 -0.95 0.31
CA GLU A 105 7.77 -0.64 1.70
C GLU A 105 6.31 -0.16 1.80
N ASP A 106 5.70 -0.41 2.96
CA ASP A 106 4.43 0.14 3.41
C ASP A 106 4.62 0.87 4.75
N PHE A 107 3.79 1.88 5.01
CA PHE A 107 3.80 2.57 6.31
C PHE A 107 3.03 1.74 7.33
N ILE A 108 3.73 1.06 8.24
CA ILE A 108 3.19 0.13 9.26
C ILE A 108 3.66 0.60 10.64
N ASP A 109 2.71 0.78 11.55
CA ASP A 109 2.95 1.15 12.96
C ASP A 109 3.88 2.37 13.15
N GLY A 110 3.69 3.39 12.31
CA GLY A 110 4.46 4.64 12.40
C GLY A 110 5.79 4.65 11.64
N GLU A 111 6.17 3.54 10.99
CA GLU A 111 7.44 3.41 10.26
C GLU A 111 7.23 2.83 8.85
N CYS A 112 8.13 3.12 7.92
CA CYS A 112 8.18 2.43 6.63
C CYS A 112 8.88 1.08 6.80
N GLN A 113 8.17 0.01 6.50
CA GLN A 113 8.66 -1.36 6.64
C GLN A 113 8.39 -2.12 5.34
N CYS A 114 9.14 -3.19 5.04
CA CYS A 114 8.85 -3.99 3.85
C CYS A 114 7.41 -4.49 3.87
N ASP A 115 6.71 -4.34 2.74
CA ASP A 115 5.34 -4.81 2.62
C ASP A 115 5.25 -6.36 2.69
N GLU A 116 4.02 -6.88 2.73
CA GLU A 116 3.77 -8.31 2.88
C GLU A 116 4.35 -9.18 1.76
N ASN A 117 4.76 -8.64 0.61
CA ASN A 117 5.31 -9.36 -0.54
C ASN A 117 6.83 -9.16 -0.71
N HIS A 118 7.44 -8.38 0.16
CA HIS A 118 8.86 -8.08 0.14
C HIS A 118 9.57 -8.60 1.40
N PHE A 119 10.90 -8.61 1.35
CA PHE A 119 11.76 -8.82 2.50
C PHE A 119 12.95 -7.86 2.44
N TYR A 120 13.51 -7.51 3.60
CA TYR A 120 14.67 -6.63 3.64
C TYR A 120 15.93 -7.38 3.24
N CYS A 121 16.54 -7.00 2.13
CA CYS A 121 17.82 -7.51 1.69
C CYS A 121 18.94 -6.62 2.20
N GLY A 122 19.71 -7.11 3.17
CA GLY A 122 20.83 -6.36 3.78
C GLY A 122 21.93 -6.01 2.78
N ALA A 123 22.27 -6.94 1.88
CA ALA A 123 23.31 -6.72 0.86
C ALA A 123 22.95 -5.63 -0.17
N GLN A 124 21.65 -5.44 -0.45
CA GLN A 124 21.15 -4.41 -1.36
C GLN A 124 20.55 -3.20 -0.62
N MET A 125 20.53 -3.24 0.73
CA MET A 125 19.99 -2.23 1.65
C MET A 125 18.57 -1.75 1.32
N ARG A 126 17.68 -2.67 0.94
CA ARG A 126 16.30 -2.34 0.52
C ARG A 126 15.35 -3.52 0.64
N CYS A 127 14.05 -3.23 0.58
CA CYS A 127 13.02 -4.24 0.41
C CYS A 127 13.01 -4.75 -1.03
N ILE A 128 13.19 -6.05 -1.23
CA ILE A 128 13.10 -6.70 -2.55
C ILE A 128 11.97 -7.75 -2.55
N PRO A 129 11.34 -8.02 -3.72
CA PRO A 129 10.25 -8.99 -3.78
C PRO A 129 10.69 -10.38 -3.31
N ARG A 130 9.80 -11.11 -2.62
CA ARG A 130 10.11 -12.50 -2.24
C ARG A 130 10.35 -13.38 -3.47
N GLY A 131 11.29 -14.33 -3.31
CA GLY A 131 11.75 -15.18 -4.41
C GLY A 131 12.77 -14.53 -5.34
N LYS A 132 13.19 -13.29 -5.07
CA LYS A 132 14.34 -12.66 -5.70
C LYS A 132 15.62 -12.92 -4.92
N CYS A 133 16.75 -13.03 -5.62
CA CYS A 133 18.03 -13.15 -4.95
C CYS A 133 18.44 -11.80 -4.32
N CYS A 134 18.92 -11.87 -3.09
CA CYS A 134 19.54 -10.81 -2.31
C CYS A 134 21.07 -10.84 -2.46
N GLU A 135 21.66 -12.04 -2.35
CA GLU A 135 23.10 -12.28 -2.31
C GLU A 135 23.55 -13.36 -3.31
N HIS A 136 24.85 -13.41 -3.60
CA HIS A 136 25.43 -14.42 -4.51
C HIS A 136 25.25 -15.86 -4.00
N ASN A 137 25.30 -16.09 -2.68
CA ASN A 137 25.18 -17.41 -2.06
C ASN A 137 23.77 -18.04 -2.19
N GLU A 138 22.78 -17.27 -2.61
CA GLU A 138 21.41 -17.75 -2.90
C GLU A 138 21.28 -18.30 -4.33
N CYS A 139 22.30 -18.10 -5.16
CA CYS A 139 22.37 -18.59 -6.53
C CYS A 139 23.15 -19.92 -6.63
N GLN A 140 23.03 -20.59 -7.78
CA GLN A 140 23.81 -21.80 -8.00
C GLN A 140 25.30 -21.48 -8.14
N ARG A 141 26.14 -22.51 -8.05
CA ARG A 141 27.57 -22.35 -8.28
C ARG A 141 27.81 -21.79 -9.69
N PHE A 142 28.69 -20.79 -9.81
CA PHE A 142 28.99 -20.05 -11.05
C PHE A 142 27.83 -19.19 -11.56
N GLU A 143 26.86 -18.87 -10.70
CA GLU A 143 25.87 -17.84 -10.95
C GLU A 143 26.04 -16.70 -9.96
N ARG A 144 25.83 -15.47 -10.43
CA ARG A 144 25.75 -14.29 -9.58
C ARG A 144 24.34 -13.76 -9.49
N CYS A 145 24.02 -13.23 -8.32
CA CYS A 145 22.79 -12.46 -8.16
C CYS A 145 22.90 -11.13 -8.89
N VAL A 146 22.00 -10.87 -9.83
CA VAL A 146 21.83 -9.55 -10.44
C VAL A 146 21.00 -8.70 -9.47
N PRO A 147 21.51 -7.56 -8.96
CA PRO A 147 20.79 -6.75 -7.97
C PRO A 147 19.43 -6.29 -8.47
N TRP A 148 18.44 -6.25 -7.57
CA TRP A 148 17.12 -5.73 -7.88
C TRP A 148 17.15 -4.20 -7.89
N MET A 149 16.70 -3.60 -9.00
CA MET A 149 16.73 -2.16 -9.21
C MET A 149 15.44 -1.67 -9.84
N ALA A 150 15.05 -0.44 -9.47
CA ALA A 150 14.01 0.29 -10.17
C ALA A 150 14.59 1.08 -11.34
N LYS A 151 13.78 1.28 -12.38
CA LYS A 151 14.03 2.21 -13.47
C LYS A 151 12.75 2.96 -13.81
N SER A 152 12.91 4.15 -14.33
CA SER A 152 11.79 5.01 -14.73
C SER A 152 12.18 5.85 -15.92
N ARG A 153 11.23 6.14 -16.81
CA ARG A 153 11.46 7.07 -17.91
C ARG A 153 10.90 8.44 -17.55
N LEU A 154 11.78 9.43 -17.52
CA LEU A 154 11.42 10.83 -17.38
C LEU A 154 11.43 11.49 -18.75
N CYS A 155 10.39 12.24 -19.05
CA CYS A 155 10.24 12.97 -20.28
C CYS A 155 9.97 14.44 -20.01
N VAL A 156 10.56 15.29 -20.82
CA VAL A 156 10.48 16.75 -20.73
C VAL A 156 9.97 17.28 -22.06
N HIS A 157 8.89 18.05 -22.00
CA HIS A 157 8.37 18.85 -23.09
C HIS A 157 8.83 20.29 -22.94
N ASP A 158 9.52 20.80 -23.95
CA ASP A 158 9.94 22.19 -24.08
C ASP A 158 9.40 22.74 -25.42
N GLY A 159 8.26 23.43 -25.34
CA GLY A 159 7.46 23.78 -26.51
C GLY A 159 6.95 22.54 -27.24
N GLU A 160 7.30 22.40 -28.52
CA GLU A 160 6.92 21.23 -29.34
C GLU A 160 7.89 20.05 -29.21
N LYS A 161 9.06 20.24 -28.63
CA LYS A 161 10.09 19.20 -28.52
C LYS A 161 9.87 18.37 -27.26
N LYS A 162 9.75 17.06 -27.45
CA LYS A 162 9.72 16.06 -26.39
C LYS A 162 11.05 15.32 -26.34
N THR A 163 11.69 15.30 -25.18
CA THR A 163 12.91 14.52 -24.94
C THR A 163 12.68 13.58 -23.77
N CYS A 164 13.07 12.31 -23.91
CA CYS A 164 12.90 11.30 -22.86
C CYS A 164 14.23 10.62 -22.54
N LYS A 165 14.44 10.34 -21.26
CA LYS A 165 15.63 9.64 -20.74
C LYS A 165 15.22 8.55 -19.77
N LEU A 166 15.95 7.43 -19.82
CA LEU A 166 15.77 6.33 -18.89
C LEU A 166 16.69 6.53 -17.69
N PHE A 167 16.10 6.54 -16.50
CA PHE A 167 16.80 6.57 -15.22
C PHE A 167 16.76 5.18 -14.62
N THR A 168 17.87 4.79 -14.02
CA THR A 168 18.02 3.56 -13.24
C THR A 168 18.54 3.98 -11.89
N GLU A 169 18.17 3.27 -10.83
CA GLU A 169 18.55 3.57 -9.44
C GLU A 169 20.05 3.36 -9.17
N ASN A 170 20.88 4.20 -9.78
CA ASN A 170 22.33 4.23 -9.67
C ASN A 170 22.87 5.64 -9.44
N GLY A 171 21.98 6.64 -9.30
CA GLY A 171 22.33 8.03 -9.04
C GLY A 171 23.07 8.70 -10.20
N ARG A 172 22.91 8.19 -11.43
CA ARG A 172 23.58 8.75 -12.60
C ARG A 172 22.89 10.02 -13.07
N ASP A 173 23.69 11.04 -13.35
CA ASP A 173 23.23 12.23 -14.04
C ASP A 173 22.95 11.97 -15.53
N GLU A 174 21.81 12.46 -15.98
CA GLU A 174 21.44 12.60 -17.37
C GLU A 174 21.28 14.08 -17.74
N LEU A 175 21.63 14.40 -18.97
CA LEU A 175 21.50 15.75 -19.52
C LEU A 175 20.33 15.81 -20.50
N PHE A 176 19.41 16.74 -20.26
CA PHE A 176 18.38 17.13 -21.21
C PHE A 176 18.81 18.39 -21.95
N ILE A 177 18.96 18.27 -23.27
CA ILE A 177 19.27 19.40 -24.16
C ILE A 177 17.96 19.96 -24.70
N LEU A 178 17.51 21.04 -24.05
CA LEU A 178 16.31 21.79 -24.41
C LEU A 178 16.66 22.89 -25.44
N ASN A 179 15.68 23.66 -25.88
CA ASN A 179 15.89 24.67 -26.92
C ASN A 179 16.77 25.83 -26.44
N THR A 180 16.62 26.22 -25.17
CA THR A 180 17.27 27.40 -24.59
C THR A 180 18.16 27.07 -23.39
N SER A 181 18.16 25.83 -22.91
CA SER A 181 18.86 25.44 -21.69
C SER A 181 19.31 23.97 -21.72
N ILE A 182 20.21 23.62 -20.80
CA ILE A 182 20.57 22.25 -20.50
C ILE A 182 20.14 21.99 -19.06
N LEU A 183 19.36 20.93 -18.84
CA LEU A 183 19.00 20.49 -17.50
C LEU A 183 19.85 19.27 -17.13
N ARG A 184 20.46 19.31 -15.94
CA ARG A 184 21.08 18.15 -15.32
C ARG A 184 20.06 17.52 -14.40
N VAL A 185 19.79 16.24 -14.60
CA VAL A 185 18.78 15.51 -13.85
C VAL A 185 19.38 14.21 -13.36
N ASN A 186 19.14 13.88 -12.10
CA ASN A 186 19.41 12.57 -11.52
C ASN A 186 18.16 12.10 -10.75
N ASP A 187 17.99 10.79 -10.63
CA ASP A 187 16.98 10.20 -9.77
C ASP A 187 17.47 10.19 -8.30
N GLU A 188 16.57 10.59 -7.39
CA GLU A 188 16.83 10.66 -5.95
C GLU A 188 16.13 9.53 -5.17
N GLY A 189 14.99 9.05 -5.67
CA GLY A 189 14.26 7.99 -4.99
C GLY A 189 13.03 7.47 -5.74
N TYR A 190 12.69 6.21 -5.49
CA TYR A 190 11.53 5.50 -6.02
C TYR A 190 10.64 5.08 -4.86
N PHE A 191 9.33 5.34 -4.97
CA PHE A 191 8.40 5.20 -3.85
C PHE A 191 7.29 4.18 -4.11
N ALA A 192 6.69 3.71 -3.02
CA ALA A 192 5.65 2.68 -3.04
C ALA A 192 4.40 3.09 -3.86
N ASP A 193 4.05 4.38 -3.80
CA ASP A 193 2.92 4.98 -4.53
C ASP A 193 3.16 5.15 -6.04
N LYS A 194 4.30 4.65 -6.54
CA LYS A 194 4.77 4.73 -7.93
C LYS A 194 5.27 6.10 -8.35
N SER A 195 5.48 7.02 -7.40
CA SER A 195 6.20 8.25 -7.67
C SER A 195 7.71 8.06 -7.71
N VAL A 196 8.38 9.00 -8.38
CA VAL A 196 9.85 9.10 -8.43
C VAL A 196 10.26 10.53 -8.14
N SER A 197 11.22 10.72 -7.25
CA SER A 197 11.87 12.01 -7.02
C SER A 197 13.05 12.15 -7.96
N PHE A 198 13.11 13.28 -8.66
CA PHE A 198 14.21 13.67 -9.51
C PHE A 198 14.79 14.98 -8.98
N ASN A 199 16.09 15.09 -8.90
CA ASN A 199 16.75 16.37 -8.68
C ASN A 199 17.07 16.98 -10.05
N VAL A 200 16.39 18.08 -10.34
CA VAL A 200 16.45 18.81 -11.60
C VAL A 200 17.19 20.11 -11.33
N SER A 201 18.47 20.15 -11.70
CA SER A 201 19.33 21.32 -11.52
C SER A 201 19.38 21.87 -10.08
N GLY A 202 19.27 20.99 -9.07
CA GLY A 202 19.30 21.33 -7.65
C GLY A 202 17.95 21.40 -6.96
N GLU A 203 16.83 21.28 -7.69
CA GLU A 203 15.47 21.24 -7.12
C GLU A 203 14.90 19.83 -7.19
N ILE A 204 14.34 19.35 -6.07
CA ILE A 204 13.72 18.01 -6.01
C ILE A 204 12.27 18.11 -6.49
N LEU A 205 11.96 17.40 -7.57
CA LEU A 205 10.63 17.23 -8.14
C LEU A 205 10.16 15.80 -7.93
N THR A 206 9.06 15.60 -7.21
CA THR A 206 8.41 14.29 -7.07
C THR A 206 7.27 14.15 -8.06
N LEU A 207 7.37 13.18 -8.95
CA LEU A 207 6.42 12.95 -10.03
C LEU A 207 5.71 11.62 -9.85
N GLN A 208 4.38 11.66 -9.86
CA GLN A 208 3.54 10.47 -9.95
C GLN A 208 3.51 9.93 -11.37
N ALA A 209 3.30 8.62 -11.50
CA ALA A 209 3.16 7.95 -12.80
C ALA A 209 2.05 8.57 -13.64
N ASN A 210 2.40 8.94 -14.87
CA ASN A 210 1.51 9.55 -15.87
C ASN A 210 0.93 10.90 -15.45
N VAL A 211 1.53 11.58 -14.47
CA VAL A 211 1.15 12.94 -14.07
C VAL A 211 2.15 13.94 -14.65
N THR A 212 1.63 15.01 -15.22
CA THR A 212 2.43 16.12 -15.74
C THR A 212 2.66 17.19 -14.67
N LEU A 213 3.88 17.71 -14.57
CA LEU A 213 4.25 18.83 -13.72
C LEU A 213 4.91 19.93 -14.56
N ASN A 214 4.47 21.16 -14.41
CA ASN A 214 5.13 22.31 -15.04
C ASN A 214 6.22 22.84 -14.12
N HIS A 215 7.44 22.95 -14.63
CA HIS A 215 8.58 23.50 -13.91
C HIS A 215 9.53 24.20 -14.90
N SER A 216 10.00 25.40 -14.58
CA SER A 216 10.94 26.17 -15.41
C SER A 216 10.57 26.26 -16.91
N ASN A 217 9.30 26.58 -17.21
CA ASN A 217 8.72 26.66 -18.57
C ASN A 217 8.70 25.35 -19.36
N SER A 218 9.03 24.22 -18.73
CA SER A 218 8.95 22.89 -19.31
C SER A 218 7.89 22.06 -18.60
N THR A 219 7.33 21.08 -19.30
CA THR A 219 6.42 20.10 -18.70
C THR A 219 7.15 18.78 -18.53
N PHE A 220 7.27 18.32 -17.29
CA PHE A 220 7.85 17.04 -16.92
C PHE A 220 6.74 16.02 -16.78
N TYR A 221 7.00 14.79 -17.20
CA TYR A 221 6.11 13.66 -16.92
C TYR A 221 6.93 12.37 -16.84
N GLN A 222 6.45 11.42 -16.03
CA GLN A 222 7.11 10.15 -15.81
C GLN A 222 6.20 8.98 -16.23
N GLU A 223 6.74 8.00 -16.97
CA GLU A 223 5.95 6.93 -17.62
C GLU A 223 5.59 5.74 -16.72
N GLY A 224 6.05 5.73 -15.47
CA GLY A 224 5.90 4.60 -14.55
C GLY A 224 7.25 4.03 -14.10
N ILE A 225 7.18 3.16 -13.10
CA ILE A 225 8.33 2.45 -12.55
C ILE A 225 8.32 1.02 -13.08
N GLU A 226 9.45 0.61 -13.65
CA GLU A 226 9.72 -0.78 -13.99
C GLU A 226 10.80 -1.32 -13.05
N THR A 227 10.78 -2.62 -12.77
CA THR A 227 11.81 -3.27 -11.94
C THR A 227 12.59 -4.29 -12.77
N LEU A 228 13.85 -4.46 -12.44
CA LEU A 228 14.76 -5.42 -13.07
C LEU A 228 15.64 -6.07 -12.00
N GLY A 229 16.26 -7.20 -12.36
CA GLY A 229 17.14 -7.93 -11.47
C GLY A 229 16.42 -8.78 -10.43
N GLY A 230 17.14 -9.09 -9.36
CA GLY A 230 16.76 -10.07 -8.35
C GLY A 230 16.73 -11.51 -8.88
N TYR A 231 17.54 -11.83 -9.88
CA TYR A 231 17.64 -13.18 -10.43
C TYR A 231 19.10 -13.60 -10.56
N CYS A 232 19.32 -14.91 -10.55
CA CYS A 232 20.64 -15.50 -10.76
C CYS A 232 20.96 -15.51 -12.25
N LYS A 233 22.16 -15.05 -12.62
CA LYS A 233 22.69 -15.09 -13.98
C LYS A 233 24.02 -15.83 -13.95
N PRO A 234 24.33 -16.71 -14.92
CA PRO A 234 25.65 -17.29 -15.06
C PRO A 234 26.73 -16.22 -15.07
N ASP A 235 27.87 -16.51 -14.45
CA ASP A 235 29.05 -15.69 -14.61
C ASP A 235 29.46 -15.67 -16.09
N GLU A 236 29.80 -14.49 -16.60
CA GLU A 236 30.30 -14.39 -17.97
C GLU A 236 31.65 -15.12 -18.01
N PRO A 237 31.86 -16.04 -18.97
CA PRO A 237 33.15 -16.71 -19.08
C PRO A 237 34.21 -15.63 -19.23
N GLU A 238 35.29 -15.73 -18.46
CA GLU A 238 36.46 -14.89 -18.67
C GLU A 238 36.84 -15.05 -20.14
N GLU A 239 36.73 -13.97 -20.93
CA GLU A 239 37.23 -13.98 -22.30
C GLU A 239 38.72 -14.30 -22.18
N GLU A 240 39.13 -15.49 -22.61
CA GLU A 240 40.54 -15.86 -22.68
C GLU A 240 41.21 -14.81 -23.56
N GLU A 241 42.04 -13.95 -22.95
CA GLU A 241 42.87 -13.00 -23.69
C GLU A 241 43.83 -13.84 -24.54
N ASP A 242 43.55 -13.92 -25.85
CA ASP A 242 44.45 -14.53 -26.84
C ASP A 242 45.76 -13.71 -26.89
N ASP A 243 46.76 -14.14 -26.11
CA ASP A 243 48.14 -13.61 -26.09
C ASP A 243 48.91 -13.84 -27.41
#